data_AF-A0A7I7RLZ8-F1
#
_entry.id   AF-A0A7I7RLZ8-F1
#
_cell.length_a   1.000
_cell.length_b   1.000
_cell.length_c   1.000
_cell.angle_alpha   90.00
_cell.angle_beta   90.00
_cell.angle_gamma   90.00
#
_symmetry.space_group_name_H-M   'P 1'
#
loop_
_entity.id
_entity.type
_entity.pdbx_description
1 polymer ?
#
loop_
_entity_poly.entity_id
_entity_poly.type
_entity_poly.pdbx_seq_one_letter_code
_entity_poly.pdbx_strand_id
1 'polypeptide(L)' 'MSTPNDPPATPKDATKVTAEQRALQEDLDHRNDDPEAPGGHQDRHDIADET' A
#
# COMPACT_ATOMS: atom_id res chain seq x y z
N MET A 1 22.34 16.23 -5.02
CA MET A 1 21.88 15.31 -6.08
C MET A 1 20.38 15.50 -6.19
N SER A 2 19.85 16.02 -7.31
CA SER A 2 18.40 16.13 -7.50
C SER A 2 17.88 14.85 -8.14
N THR A 3 16.98 14.14 -7.46
CA THR A 3 16.19 13.07 -8.05
C THR A 3 15.09 13.70 -8.91
N PRO A 4 15.06 13.49 -10.24
CA PRO A 4 13.94 13.93 -11.04
C PRO A 4 12.68 13.19 -10.57
N ASN A 5 11.77 13.91 -9.94
CA ASN A 5 10.42 13.43 -9.68
C ASN A 5 9.66 13.58 -10.99
N ASP A 6 9.83 12.61 -11.89
CA ASP A 6 9.06 12.51 -13.13
C ASP A 6 7.94 11.49 -12.89
N PRO A 7 6.80 11.92 -12.31
CA PRO A 7 5.70 11.01 -12.06
C PRO A 7 5.21 10.43 -13.40
N PRO A 8 4.77 9.17 -13.42
CA PRO A 8 4.32 8.54 -14.65
C PRO A 8 3.19 9.35 -15.29
N ALA A 9 3.14 9.33 -16.63
CA ALA A 9 2.10 9.99 -17.41
C ALA A 9 0.71 9.68 -16.84
N THR A 10 -0.09 10.72 -16.65
CA THR A 10 -1.46 10.64 -16.12
C THR A 10 -2.21 9.49 -16.79
N PRO A 11 -2.86 8.59 -16.02
CA PRO A 11 -3.50 7.42 -16.60
C PRO A 11 -4.59 7.84 -17.60
N LYS A 12 -4.64 7.16 -18.75
CA LYS A 12 -5.63 7.40 -19.81
C LYS A 12 -7.07 7.33 -19.30
N ASP A 13 -7.28 6.53 -18.25
CA ASP A 13 -8.56 6.38 -17.56
C ASP A 13 -8.28 6.06 -16.08
N ALA A 14 -8.54 7.01 -15.20
CA ALA A 14 -8.31 6.88 -13.76
C ALA A 14 -9.27 5.90 -13.06
N THR A 15 -10.31 5.40 -13.76
CA THR A 15 -11.20 4.36 -13.24
C THR A 15 -10.64 2.95 -13.46
N LYS A 16 -9.57 2.82 -14.26
CA LYS A 16 -8.94 1.54 -14.58
C LYS A 16 -7.59 1.43 -13.88
N VAL A 17 -7.39 0.33 -13.16
CA VAL A 17 -6.07 -0.05 -12.64
C VAL A 17 -5.13 -0.51 -13.76
N THR A 18 -3.86 -0.15 -13.67
CA THR A 18 -2.83 -0.69 -14.58
C THR A 18 -2.54 -2.15 -14.27
N ALA A 19 -1.90 -2.86 -15.21
CA ALA A 19 -1.49 -4.25 -14.99
C ALA A 19 -0.49 -4.37 -13.82
N GLU A 20 0.44 -3.42 -13.71
CA GLU A 20 1.40 -3.36 -12.62
C GLU A 20 0.73 -3.09 -11.26
N GLN A 21 -0.24 -2.18 -11.22
CA GLN A 21 -1.03 -1.92 -10.02
C GLN A 21 -1.86 -3.13 -9.60
N ARG A 22 -2.42 -3.88 -10.56
CA ARG A 22 -3.15 -5.11 -10.29
C ARG A 22 -2.25 -6.18 -9.68
N ALA A 23 -1.08 -6.41 -10.25
CA ALA A 23 -0.11 -7.37 -9.74
C ALA A 23 0.39 -6.97 -8.34
N LEU A 24 0.61 -5.67 -8.10
CA LEU A 24 0.94 -5.16 -6.78
C LEU A 24 -0.20 -5.41 -5.80
N GLN A 25 -1.45 -5.12 -6.17
CA GLN A 25 -2.59 -5.36 -5.28
C GLN A 25 -2.74 -6.84 -4.90
N GLU A 26 -2.50 -7.75 -5.84
CA GLU A 26 -2.50 -9.19 -5.59
C GLU A 26 -1.41 -9.60 -4.58
N ASP A 27 -0.19 -9.04 -4.69
CA ASP A 27 0.86 -9.20 -3.67
C ASP A 27 0.42 -8.66 -2.29
N LEU A 28 -0.24 -7.51 -2.26
CA LEU A 28 -0.71 -6.88 -1.01
C LEU A 28 -1.84 -7.66 -0.34
N ASP A 29 -2.77 -8.23 -1.10
CA ASP A 29 -3.95 -8.91 -0.56
C ASP A 29 -3.58 -10.19 0.21
N HIS A 30 -2.43 -10.80 -0.10
CA HIS A 30 -1.86 -11.94 0.62
C HIS A 30 -1.03 -11.54 1.86
N ARG A 31 -0.81 -10.24 2.12
CA ARG A 31 0.02 -9.79 3.26
C ARG A 31 -0.61 -10.02 4.63
N ASN A 32 -1.93 -10.21 4.70
CA ASN A 32 -2.59 -10.57 5.97
C ASN A 32 -2.35 -12.04 6.36
N ASP A 33 -1.76 -12.85 5.47
CA ASP A 33 -1.29 -14.20 5.78
C ASP A 33 0.13 -14.20 6.38
N ASP A 34 0.79 -13.03 6.48
CA ASP A 34 2.10 -12.87 7.10
C ASP A 34 1.92 -12.48 8.59
N PRO A 35 2.15 -13.41 9.54
CA PRO A 35 2.04 -13.12 10.97
C PRO A 35 3.09 -12.09 11.45
N GLU A 36 4.14 -11.85 10.68
CA GLU A 36 5.18 -10.86 10.96
C GLU A 36 4.92 -9.52 10.22
N ALA A 37 3.76 -9.37 9.56
CA ALA A 37 3.41 -8.14 8.87
C ALA A 37 3.44 -6.93 9.83
N PRO A 38 3.86 -5.74 9.37
CA PRO A 38 3.80 -4.53 10.18
C PRO A 38 2.37 -4.28 10.66
N GLY A 39 2.18 -4.23 11.98
CA GLY A 39 0.85 -4.10 12.59
C GLY A 39 0.17 -5.43 12.96
N GLY A 40 0.72 -6.59 12.61
CA GLY A 40 0.16 -7.91 12.92
C GLY A 40 0.07 -8.21 14.43
N HIS A 41 0.85 -7.51 15.25
CA HIS A 41 0.79 -7.57 16.71
C HIS A 41 0.16 -6.33 17.36
N GLN A 42 -0.34 -5.37 16.57
CA GLN A 42 -0.94 -4.17 17.11
C GLN A 42 -2.42 -4.43 17.41
N ASP A 43 -2.76 -4.55 18.69
CA ASP A 43 -4.16 -4.54 19.14
C ASP A 43 -4.61 -3.08 19.34
N ARG A 44 -5.88 -2.79 19.02
CA ARG A 44 -6.49 -1.47 19.29
C ARG A 44 -6.43 -1.08 20.77
N HIS A 45 -6.28 -2.04 21.67
CA HIS A 45 -6.13 -1.81 23.10
C HIS A 45 -4.69 -1.41 23.51
N ASP A 46 -3.70 -1.61 22.63
CA ASP A 46 -2.30 -1.21 22.83
C ASP A 46 -1.99 0.17 22.23
N ILE A 47 -2.96 0.79 21.57
CA ILE A 47 -2.86 2.15 21.03
C ILE A 47 -3.46 3.10 22.05
N ALA A 48 -2.69 4.11 22.45
CA ALA A 48 -3.21 5.16 23.32
C ALA A 48 -4.33 5.92 22.61
N ASP A 49 -5.50 6.05 23.25
CA ASP A 49 -6.57 6.93 22.75
C ASP A 49 -6.04 8.37 22.70
N GLU A 50 -6.02 8.95 21.51
CA GLU A 50 -5.60 10.34 21.31
C GLU A 50 -6.78 11.27 21.70
N THR A 51 -6.57 12.15 22.68
CA THR A 51 -7.56 13.13 23.18
C THR A 51 -7.22 14.55 22.77
#